data_AF-A0A3R8M4L5-F1
#
_entry.id   AF-A0A3R8M4L5-F1
#
_cell.length_a   1.000
_cell.length_b   1.000
_cell.length_c   1.000
_cell.angle_alpha   90.00
_cell.angle_beta   90.00
_cell.angle_gamma   90.00
#
_symmetry.space_group_name_H-M   'P 1'
#
loop_
_entity.id
_entity.type
_entity.pdbx_description
1 polymer ?
#
loop_
_entity_poly.entity_id
_entity_poly.type
_entity_poly.pdbx_seq_one_letter_code
_entity_poly.pdbx_strand_id
1 'polypeptide(L)'
;MFEPMRPTATREPYGCGSRRSERISTEWLAGRQTAAADFVDHERRDYPELYAKLTVERNRAWVPHFEAMLNAPKPTLVVVGLYHLVGSESMLVQLRRAGFEVY
;
A
#
# COMPACT_ATOMS: atom_id res chain seq x y z
N MET A 1 27.87 -40.46 -21.68
CA MET A 1 27.72 -39.25 -22.50
C MET A 1 26.77 -38.34 -21.76
N PHE A 2 27.30 -37.33 -21.05
CA PHE A 2 26.53 -36.43 -20.18
C PHE A 2 26.12 -35.22 -21.02
N GLU A 3 24.83 -34.95 -21.11
CA GLU A 3 24.29 -33.80 -21.82
C GLU A 3 24.42 -32.55 -20.92
N PRO A 4 24.96 -31.41 -21.40
CA PRO A 4 25.12 -30.25 -20.55
C PRO A 4 23.77 -29.58 -20.31
N MET A 5 23.46 -29.34 -19.04
CA MET A 5 22.29 -28.59 -18.59
C MET A 5 22.29 -27.18 -19.21
N ARG A 6 21.18 -26.77 -19.83
CA ARG A 6 21.02 -25.40 -20.34
C ARG A 6 21.14 -24.40 -19.17
N PRO A 7 21.80 -23.24 -19.38
CA PRO A 7 21.98 -22.26 -18.32
C PRO A 7 20.63 -21.80 -17.79
N THR A 8 20.39 -22.07 -16.51
CA THR A 8 19.28 -21.52 -15.73
C THR A 8 19.37 -20.00 -15.68
N ALA A 9 18.21 -19.36 -15.77
CA ALA A 9 17.98 -17.93 -15.72
C ALA A 9 19.01 -17.18 -14.87
N THR A 10 19.62 -16.15 -15.47
CA THR A 10 20.45 -15.15 -14.80
C THR A 10 19.70 -14.66 -13.57
N ARG A 11 20.23 -14.97 -12.37
CA ARG A 11 19.83 -14.29 -11.14
C ARG A 11 20.07 -12.80 -11.37
N GLU A 12 19.02 -11.99 -11.39
CA GLU A 12 19.19 -10.54 -11.29
C GLU A 12 19.97 -10.26 -9.99
N PRO A 13 20.97 -9.36 -10.01
CA PRO A 13 21.67 -8.97 -8.80
C PRO A 13 20.65 -8.37 -7.84
N TYR A 14 20.84 -8.59 -6.54
CA TYR A 14 20.03 -7.95 -5.50
C TYR A 14 20.23 -6.43 -5.54
N GLY A 15 19.54 -5.75 -6.47
CA GLY A 15 19.23 -4.34 -6.41
C GLY A 15 18.17 -4.16 -5.33
N CYS A 16 18.42 -3.23 -4.40
CA CYS A 16 17.49 -2.89 -3.35
C CYS A 16 16.31 -2.10 -3.96
N GLY A 17 15.35 -2.82 -4.54
CA GLY A 17 14.11 -2.30 -5.11
C GLY A 17 13.79 -2.94 -6.46
N SER A 18 12.64 -3.59 -6.60
CA SER A 18 12.15 -3.95 -7.94
C SER A 18 11.96 -2.66 -8.77
N ARG A 19 12.14 -2.70 -10.10
CA ARG A 19 11.87 -1.53 -10.99
C ARG A 19 10.51 -0.88 -10.72
N ARG A 20 9.52 -1.69 -10.32
CA ARG A 20 8.17 -1.25 -9.90
C ARG A 20 8.22 -0.41 -8.62
N SER A 21 8.99 -0.83 -7.62
CA SER A 21 9.18 -0.10 -6.35
C SER A 21 9.89 1.24 -6.55
N GLU A 22 10.92 1.29 -7.40
CA GLU A 22 11.65 2.54 -7.70
C GLU A 22 10.76 3.59 -8.38
N ARG A 23 9.92 3.16 -9.33
CA ARG A 23 8.94 4.04 -9.98
C ARG A 23 7.94 4.62 -8.96
N ILE A 24 7.41 3.79 -8.07
CA ILE A 24 6.51 4.25 -7.01
C ILE A 24 7.20 5.29 -6.13
N SER A 25 8.42 5.00 -5.65
CA SER A 25 9.17 5.94 -4.80
C SER A 25 9.45 7.27 -5.51
N THR A 26 9.83 7.22 -6.78
CA THR A 26 10.13 8.43 -7.58
C THR A 26 8.89 9.30 -7.79
N GLU A 27 7.77 8.69 -8.17
CA GLU A 27 6.51 9.43 -8.33
C GLU A 27 5.99 9.97 -6.99
N TRP A 28 6.07 9.16 -5.93
CA TRP A 28 5.62 9.52 -4.59
C TRP A 28 6.36 10.75 -4.06
N LEU A 29 7.70 10.78 -4.18
CA LEU A 29 8.51 11.93 -3.79
C LEU A 29 8.18 13.20 -4.61
N ALA A 30 7.69 13.03 -5.83
CA ALA A 30 7.21 14.12 -6.68
C ALA A 30 5.72 14.48 -6.44
N GLY A 31 5.09 13.94 -5.39
CA GLY A 31 3.67 14.16 -5.08
C GLY A 31 2.68 13.48 -6.05
N ARG A 32 3.16 12.59 -6.92
CA ARG A 32 2.35 11.87 -7.90
C ARG A 32 2.00 10.48 -7.36
N GLN A 33 0.73 10.11 -7.47
CA GLN A 33 0.22 8.84 -6.91
C GLN A 33 -0.08 7.79 -7.98
N THR A 34 0.09 8.08 -9.26
CA THR A 34 -0.33 7.20 -10.36
C THR A 34 0.29 5.80 -10.26
N ALA A 35 1.60 5.69 -10.11
CA ALA A 35 2.26 4.39 -9.95
C ALA A 35 1.81 3.64 -8.68
N ALA A 36 1.54 4.36 -7.59
CA ALA A 36 1.01 3.76 -6.37
C ALA A 36 -0.42 3.24 -6.57
N ALA A 37 -1.26 3.99 -7.28
CA ALA A 37 -2.63 3.61 -7.58
C ALA A 37 -2.68 2.39 -8.50
N ASP A 38 -1.88 2.39 -9.58
CA ASP A 38 -1.72 1.24 -10.48
C ASP A 38 -1.29 0.00 -9.71
N PHE A 39 -0.34 0.18 -8.77
CA PHE A 39 0.17 -0.89 -7.94
C PHE A 39 -0.93 -1.48 -7.04
N VAL A 40 -1.63 -0.63 -6.27
CA VAL A 40 -2.69 -1.06 -5.35
C VAL A 40 -3.85 -1.73 -6.10
N ASP A 41 -4.21 -1.21 -7.27
CA ASP A 41 -5.30 -1.75 -8.07
C ASP A 41 -4.94 -3.09 -8.73
N HIS A 42 -3.67 -3.28 -9.13
CA HIS A 42 -3.15 -4.60 -9.49
C HIS A 42 -3.29 -5.60 -8.34
N GLU A 43 -2.84 -5.24 -7.12
CA GLU A 43 -2.97 -6.15 -5.97
C GLU A 43 -4.43 -6.49 -5.65
N ARG A 44 -5.35 -5.52 -5.79
CA ARG A 44 -6.78 -5.72 -5.61
C ARG A 44 -7.37 -6.71 -6.61
N ARG A 45 -6.97 -6.66 -7.88
CA ARG A 45 -7.49 -7.53 -8.93
C ARG A 45 -6.89 -8.92 -8.89
N ASP A 46 -5.57 -9.00 -8.73
CA ASP A 46 -4.82 -10.23 -8.96
C ASP A 46 -4.69 -11.06 -7.68
N TYR A 47 -4.78 -10.41 -6.51
CA TYR A 47 -4.71 -11.04 -5.19
C TYR A 47 -5.85 -10.57 -4.26
N PRO A 48 -7.12 -10.76 -4.64
CA PRO A 48 -8.25 -10.13 -3.96
C PRO A 48 -8.40 -10.55 -2.48
N GLU A 49 -8.12 -11.81 -2.15
CA GLU A 49 -8.17 -12.29 -0.75
C GLU A 49 -7.10 -11.63 0.13
N LEU A 50 -5.87 -11.53 -0.41
CA LEU A 50 -4.76 -10.88 0.28
C LEU A 50 -5.03 -9.39 0.44
N TYR A 51 -5.57 -8.75 -0.61
CA TYR A 51 -5.97 -7.35 -0.57
C TYR A 51 -7.06 -7.09 0.48
N ALA A 52 -8.07 -7.96 0.56
CA ALA A 52 -9.13 -7.85 1.55
C ALA A 52 -8.57 -7.88 2.98
N LYS A 53 -7.70 -8.85 3.29
CA LYS A 53 -7.10 -8.98 4.62
C LYS A 53 -6.12 -7.86 4.94
N LEU A 54 -5.14 -7.63 4.07
CA LEU A 54 -4.02 -6.75 4.35
C LEU A 54 -4.32 -5.28 4.09
N THR A 55 -5.32 -4.95 3.29
CA THR A 55 -5.67 -3.54 3.00
C THR A 55 -7.04 -3.20 3.58
N VAL A 56 -8.11 -3.87 3.13
CA VAL A 56 -9.47 -3.44 3.46
C VAL A 56 -9.79 -3.59 4.95
N GLU A 57 -9.66 -4.81 5.47
CA GLU A 57 -9.95 -5.13 6.87
C GLU A 57 -9.00 -4.37 7.80
N ARG A 58 -7.71 -4.34 7.48
CA ARG A 58 -6.71 -3.57 8.23
C ARG A 58 -7.05 -2.09 8.28
N ASN A 59 -7.35 -1.45 7.15
CA ASN A 59 -7.67 -0.01 7.11
C ASN A 59 -8.95 0.30 7.88
N ARG A 60 -9.96 -0.57 7.80
CA ARG A 60 -11.21 -0.42 8.56
C ARG A 60 -10.97 -0.53 10.07
N ALA A 61 -10.14 -1.47 10.50
CA ALA A 61 -9.79 -1.65 11.91
C ALA A 61 -9.10 -0.43 12.53
N TRP A 62 -8.57 0.50 11.73
CA TRP A 62 -7.99 1.75 12.22
C TRP A 62 -9.02 2.81 12.63
N VAL A 63 -10.25 2.76 12.12
CA VAL A 63 -11.26 3.81 12.36
C VAL A 63 -11.51 4.06 13.87
N PRO A 64 -11.73 3.04 14.72
CA PRO A 64 -11.93 3.26 16.16
C PRO A 64 -10.71 3.87 16.86
N HIS A 65 -9.50 3.65 16.32
CA HIS A 65 -8.31 4.28 16.87
C HIS A 65 -8.32 5.79 16.60
N PHE A 66 -8.80 6.24 15.43
CA PHE A 66 -8.94 7.68 15.16
C PHE A 66 -9.97 8.34 16.08
N GLU A 67 -11.10 7.68 16.36
CA GLU A 67 -12.08 8.14 17.36
C GLU A 67 -11.43 8.36 18.72
N ALA A 68 -10.68 7.37 19.20
CA ALA A 68 -10.00 7.46 20.49
C ALA A 68 -8.94 8.57 20.50
N MET A 69 -8.17 8.70 19.41
CA MET A 69 -7.11 9.71 19.29
C MET A 69 -7.67 11.14 19.25
N LEU A 70 -8.77 11.36 18.53
CA LEU A 70 -9.42 12.68 18.41
C LEU A 70 -10.06 13.15 19.73
N ASN A 71 -10.52 12.21 20.56
CA ASN A 71 -11.11 12.51 21.88
C ASN A 71 -10.06 12.68 22.99
N ALA A 72 -8.78 12.36 22.73
CA ALA A 72 -7.74 12.47 23.74
C ALA A 72 -7.25 13.92 23.87
N PRO A 73 -6.96 14.43 25.09
CA PRO A 73 -6.46 15.79 25.30
C PRO A 73 -4.95 15.89 25.02
N LYS A 74 -4.47 15.31 23.91
CA LYS A 74 -3.07 15.35 23.50
C LYS A 74 -2.94 15.39 21.98
N PRO A 75 -1.96 16.15 21.43
CA PRO A 75 -1.63 16.08 20.01
C PRO A 75 -1.24 14.65 19.61
N THR A 76 -1.65 14.24 18.40
CA THR A 76 -1.36 12.91 17.87
C THR A 76 -0.78 13.00 16.47
N LEU A 77 0.32 12.29 16.22
CA LEU A 77 0.91 12.09 14.89
C LEU A 77 0.66 10.65 14.46
N VAL A 78 0.07 10.45 13.28
CA VAL A 78 -0.16 9.13 12.68
C VAL A 78 0.76 9.00 11.46
N VAL A 79 1.63 8.00 11.48
CA VAL A 79 2.56 7.69 10.38
C VAL A 79 2.10 6.40 9.71
N VAL A 80 1.84 6.45 8.41
CA VAL A 80 1.30 5.33 7.64
C VAL A 80 2.03 5.15 6.31
N GLY A 81 2.02 3.92 5.80
CA GLY A 81 2.54 3.56 4.48
C GLY A 81 1.50 3.69 3.35
N LEU A 82 1.98 3.48 2.12
CA LEU A 82 1.25 3.65 0.86
C LEU A 82 -0.17 3.03 0.85
N TYR A 83 -0.32 1.78 1.29
CA TYR A 83 -1.60 1.06 1.27
C TYR A 83 -2.70 1.69 2.13
N HIS A 84 -2.34 2.58 3.05
CA HIS A 84 -3.31 3.30 3.86
C HIS A 84 -3.83 4.57 3.16
N LEU A 85 -3.12 5.09 2.16
CA LEU A 85 -3.40 6.40 1.57
C LEU A 85 -4.03 6.30 0.18
N VAL A 86 -3.72 5.26 -0.58
CA VAL A 86 -4.10 5.13 -2.00
C VAL A 86 -5.17 4.06 -2.22
N GLY A 87 -6.08 4.31 -3.16
CA GLY A 87 -7.09 3.36 -3.61
C GLY A 87 -8.46 3.54 -2.97
N SER A 88 -9.46 2.81 -3.50
CA SER A 88 -10.87 2.94 -3.10
C SER A 88 -11.18 2.45 -1.69
N GLU A 89 -10.29 1.65 -1.10
CA GLU A 89 -10.40 1.14 0.27
C GLU A 89 -9.31 1.72 1.19
N SER A 90 -8.74 2.88 0.82
CA SER A 90 -7.76 3.58 1.65
C SER A 90 -8.35 3.98 3.00
N MET A 91 -7.49 4.19 4.00
CA MET A 91 -7.87 4.63 5.34
C MET A 91 -8.66 5.94 5.29
N LEU A 92 -8.27 6.89 4.43
CA LEU A 92 -8.99 8.15 4.24
C LEU A 92 -10.42 7.93 3.74
N VAL A 93 -10.63 6.97 2.83
CA VAL A 93 -11.97 6.60 2.37
C VAL A 93 -12.77 5.92 3.48
N GLN A 94 -12.17 5.01 4.25
CA GLN A 94 -12.85 4.38 5.39
C GLN A 94 -13.26 5.41 6.44
N LEU A 95 -12.42 6.40 6.72
CA LEU A 95 -12.74 7.50 7.63
C LEU A 95 -13.92 8.33 7.11
N ARG A 96 -13.91 8.74 5.84
CA ARG A 96 -15.07 9.44 5.24
C ARG A 96 -16.36 8.62 5.35
N ARG A 97 -16.29 7.31 5.08
CA ARG A 97 -17.44 6.39 5.21
C ARG A 97 -17.94 6.25 6.64
N ALA A 98 -17.07 6.41 7.63
CA ALA A 98 -17.42 6.41 9.05
C ALA A 98 -17.94 7.77 9.56
N GLY A 99 -18.07 8.77 8.68
CA GLY A 99 -18.61 10.08 9.03
C GLY A 99 -17.57 11.11 9.47
N PHE A 100 -16.28 10.81 9.35
CA PHE A 100 -15.22 11.79 9.59
C PHE A 100 -15.13 12.78 8.44
N GLU A 101 -14.91 14.04 8.79
CA GLU A 101 -14.55 15.07 7.83
C GLU A 101 -13.07 14.90 7.45
N VAL A 102 -12.82 14.65 6.17
CA VAL A 102 -11.48 14.45 5.61
C VAL A 102 -11.37 15.30 4.35
N TYR A 103 -10.52 16.32 4.40
CA TYR A 103 -10.29 17.27 3.30
C TYR A 103 -9.24 16.78 2.31
#